data_AF-A0A094PJE2-F1
#
_entry.id   AF-A0A094PJE2-F1
#
_cell.length_a   1.000
_cell.length_b   1.000
_cell.length_c   1.000
_cell.angle_alpha   90.00
_cell.angle_beta   90.00
_cell.angle_gamma   90.00
#
_symmetry.space_group_name_H-M   'P 1'
#
loop_
_entity.id
_entity.type
_entity.pdbx_description
1 polymer ?
#
loop_
_entity_poly.entity_id
_entity_poly.type
_entity_poly.pdbx_seq_one_letter_code
_entity_poly.pdbx_strand_id
1 'polypeptide(L)'
;MKVLLLKVINSNKLVLPIFFLTHITLMIILGNFTGFALDEYGYAEVLKYLYEENQSTDNFSVWVNSDILFLQILYSPAKVFILFGVSEVISIRLLSIILTTLTLAILLHNLDTSKCQYTISRLVIILSFFIPSFFLWTTLGLREGFLILWLTLIFIYSFKFKQTQNLVLLIPIVIGIFGLMQTKLYLFVLTIISFTISSLVYSLVVRKITLTRILLMIAILSPLVFHPSTSKQIYSVASDTLNRVHEVNIASDNKNIASENKGDILNSYQTEATTLYQFNVFFKNTENQSLIIKFLKIINFDDYLASVSPKSTVHPLLKISRPGFNEPLEIIWSAVKFLILPLPFIENGSLFLNVISYEMFIWFMLYLFIGLKILSFRPQANENYFVYFTIITFLFTFLIFSALFEVNLGIIVRHRVILLLVILNLVVVLQNHQGYKDRLVINYDKPS
;
A
#
# COMPACT_ATOMS: atom_id res chain seq x y z
N MET A 1 -2.82 31.40 -16.87
CA MET A 1 -2.66 29.94 -16.63
C MET A 1 -1.99 29.60 -15.28
N LYS A 2 -0.76 30.08 -15.00
CA LYS A 2 0.00 29.78 -13.75
C LYS A 2 -0.76 30.11 -12.45
N VAL A 3 -1.40 31.28 -12.38
CA VAL A 3 -2.17 31.73 -11.20
C VAL A 3 -3.39 30.86 -10.94
N LEU A 4 -4.09 30.44 -12.00
CA LEU A 4 -5.27 29.59 -11.90
C LEU A 4 -4.89 28.17 -11.44
N LEU A 5 -3.79 27.62 -11.99
CA LEU A 5 -3.26 26.31 -11.59
C LEU A 5 -2.87 26.30 -10.11
N LEU A 6 -2.17 27.34 -9.63
CA LEU A 6 -1.81 27.48 -8.22
C LEU A 6 -3.04 27.60 -7.30
N LYS A 7 -4.08 28.32 -7.74
CA LYS A 7 -5.34 28.44 -7.01
C LYS A 7 -6.08 27.10 -6.91
N VAL A 8 -6.07 26.30 -7.98
CA VAL A 8 -6.65 24.95 -8.00
C VAL A 8 -5.86 24.04 -7.05
N ILE A 9 -4.54 23.98 -7.19
CA ILE A 9 -3.66 23.12 -6.38
C ILE A 9 -3.82 23.45 -4.89
N ASN A 10 -3.87 24.73 -4.51
CA ASN A 10 -3.99 25.13 -3.11
C ASN A 10 -5.41 24.95 -2.53
N SER A 11 -6.42 24.68 -3.37
CA SER A 11 -7.80 24.51 -2.91
C SER A 11 -8.15 23.04 -2.73
N ASN A 12 -8.23 22.55 -1.49
CA ASN A 12 -8.79 21.24 -1.17
C ASN A 12 -10.19 21.06 -1.77
N LYS A 13 -10.98 22.15 -1.83
CA LYS A 13 -12.35 22.18 -2.36
C LYS A 13 -12.41 21.89 -3.87
N LEU A 14 -11.30 22.02 -4.59
CA LEU A 14 -11.22 21.72 -6.02
C LEU A 14 -10.50 20.39 -6.28
N VAL A 15 -9.39 20.13 -5.58
CA VAL A 15 -8.59 18.92 -5.77
C VAL A 15 -9.37 17.65 -5.44
N LEU A 16 -10.08 17.62 -4.30
CA LEU A 16 -10.78 16.40 -3.87
C LEU A 16 -11.94 16.01 -4.80
N PRO A 17 -12.82 16.93 -5.24
CA PRO A 17 -13.84 16.58 -6.22
C PRO A 17 -13.27 16.15 -7.56
N ILE A 18 -12.19 16.80 -8.06
CA ILE A 18 -11.54 16.39 -9.31
C ILE A 18 -11.00 14.97 -9.16
N PHE A 19 -10.27 14.68 -8.08
CA PHE A 19 -9.75 13.35 -7.80
C PHE A 19 -10.88 12.30 -7.75
N PHE A 20 -11.94 12.56 -7.01
CA PHE A 20 -13.10 11.67 -6.91
C PHE A 20 -13.76 11.45 -8.28
N LEU A 21 -14.05 12.53 -9.04
CA LEU A 21 -14.70 12.44 -10.34
C LEU A 21 -13.84 11.68 -11.37
N THR A 22 -12.52 11.87 -11.36
CA THR A 22 -11.62 11.11 -12.26
C THR A 22 -11.64 9.60 -11.94
N HIS A 23 -11.68 9.22 -10.66
CA HIS A 23 -11.84 7.82 -10.26
C HIS A 23 -13.20 7.25 -10.66
N ILE A 24 -14.28 8.00 -10.43
CA ILE A 24 -15.63 7.62 -10.88
C ILE A 24 -15.68 7.43 -12.39
N THR A 25 -15.03 8.31 -13.15
CA THR A 25 -14.95 8.21 -14.62
C THR A 25 -14.24 6.92 -15.02
N LEU A 26 -13.08 6.61 -14.41
CA LEU A 26 -12.38 5.36 -14.68
C LEU A 26 -13.23 4.13 -14.29
N MET A 27 -13.89 4.17 -13.13
CA MET A 27 -14.79 3.11 -12.68
C MET A 27 -15.93 2.86 -13.69
N ILE A 28 -16.55 3.91 -14.22
CA ILE A 28 -17.60 3.80 -15.24
C ILE A 28 -17.03 3.21 -16.54
N ILE A 29 -15.84 3.63 -16.96
CA ILE A 29 -15.16 3.09 -18.14
C ILE A 29 -14.87 1.59 -17.96
N LEU A 30 -14.44 1.18 -16.77
CA LEU A 30 -14.20 -0.22 -16.41
C LEU A 30 -15.51 -1.03 -16.36
N GLY A 31 -16.62 -0.46 -15.88
CA GLY A 31 -17.89 -1.16 -15.72
C GLY A 31 -17.72 -2.40 -14.82
N ASN A 32 -18.23 -3.56 -15.27
CA ASN A 32 -18.04 -4.84 -14.57
C ASN A 32 -16.75 -5.59 -14.96
N PHE A 33 -15.83 -4.95 -15.71
CA PHE A 33 -14.58 -5.60 -16.10
C PHE A 33 -13.63 -5.75 -14.91
N THR A 34 -13.35 -6.98 -14.50
CA THR A 34 -12.47 -7.33 -13.36
C THR A 34 -11.13 -7.92 -13.82
N GLY A 35 -10.82 -7.90 -15.12
CA GLY A 35 -9.60 -8.52 -15.66
C GLY A 35 -8.29 -7.94 -15.12
N PHE A 36 -8.30 -6.73 -14.55
CA PHE A 36 -7.13 -6.15 -13.87
C PHE A 36 -6.91 -6.70 -12.45
N ALA A 37 -7.96 -7.22 -11.80
CA ALA A 37 -7.87 -7.79 -10.47
C ALA A 37 -8.95 -8.87 -10.25
N LEU A 38 -8.59 -10.12 -10.52
CA LEU A 38 -9.47 -11.28 -10.36
C LEU A 38 -10.01 -11.41 -8.92
N ASP A 39 -9.23 -10.94 -7.93
CA ASP A 39 -9.62 -10.91 -6.52
C ASP A 39 -10.91 -10.11 -6.25
N GLU A 40 -11.27 -9.14 -7.11
CA GLU A 40 -12.49 -8.31 -6.95
C GLU A 40 -13.76 -9.15 -6.87
N TYR A 41 -13.82 -10.28 -7.59
CA TYR A 41 -14.97 -11.18 -7.50
C TYR A 41 -15.10 -11.77 -6.11
N GLY A 42 -13.99 -12.19 -5.49
CA GLY A 42 -14.04 -12.72 -4.12
C GLY A 42 -14.45 -11.65 -3.11
N TYR A 43 -14.04 -10.39 -3.29
CA TYR A 43 -14.51 -9.28 -2.46
C TYR A 43 -16.01 -8.98 -2.65
N ALA A 44 -16.49 -8.99 -3.89
CA ALA A 44 -17.91 -8.79 -4.20
C ALA A 44 -18.78 -9.94 -3.68
N GLU A 45 -18.28 -11.17 -3.77
CA GLU A 45 -18.91 -12.37 -3.22
C GLU A 45 -19.06 -12.28 -1.71
N VAL A 46 -18.00 -11.87 -1.00
CA VAL A 46 -18.07 -11.59 0.44
C VAL A 46 -19.18 -10.59 0.71
N LEU A 47 -19.22 -9.45 0.01
CA LEU A 47 -20.25 -8.42 0.22
C LEU A 47 -21.68 -8.94 0.01
N LYS A 48 -21.88 -9.82 -0.98
CA LYS A 48 -23.17 -10.44 -1.28
C LYS A 48 -23.68 -11.26 -0.09
N TYR A 49 -22.79 -12.09 0.46
CA TYR A 49 -23.12 -13.08 1.48
C TYR A 49 -23.05 -12.54 2.91
N LEU A 50 -22.20 -11.55 3.20
CA LEU A 50 -21.87 -11.04 4.54
C LEU A 50 -23.06 -10.63 5.44
N TYR A 51 -24.22 -10.34 4.85
CA TYR A 51 -25.42 -9.91 5.56
C TYR A 51 -26.53 -10.97 5.59
N GLU A 52 -26.28 -12.20 5.14
CA GLU A 52 -27.20 -13.32 5.27
C GLU A 52 -27.06 -14.02 6.65
N GLU A 53 -28.09 -14.73 7.08
CA GLU A 53 -28.11 -15.40 8.40
C GLU A 53 -27.15 -16.61 8.46
N ASN A 54 -26.54 -16.86 9.63
CA ASN A 54 -25.67 -18.02 9.96
C ASN A 54 -24.36 -18.18 9.17
N GLN A 55 -23.65 -17.09 8.87
CA GLN A 55 -22.37 -17.17 8.15
C GLN A 55 -21.13 -17.25 9.06
N SER A 56 -20.13 -18.00 8.61
CA SER A 56 -18.76 -17.98 9.12
C SER A 56 -17.80 -17.41 8.06
N THR A 57 -16.78 -16.66 8.48
CA THR A 57 -15.76 -16.10 7.57
C THR A 57 -14.80 -17.14 7.00
N ASP A 58 -14.82 -18.36 7.53
CA ASP A 58 -13.98 -19.48 7.09
C ASP A 58 -14.22 -19.86 5.62
N ASN A 59 -15.39 -19.55 5.08
CA ASN A 59 -15.74 -19.82 3.68
C ASN A 59 -15.15 -18.79 2.70
N PHE A 60 -14.66 -17.64 3.18
CA PHE A 60 -14.14 -16.58 2.32
C PHE A 60 -12.61 -16.58 2.31
N SER A 61 -12.03 -17.23 1.29
CA SER A 61 -10.56 -17.30 1.07
C SER A 61 -9.88 -15.93 1.05
N VAL A 62 -10.63 -14.88 0.71
CA VAL A 62 -10.10 -13.52 0.60
C VAL A 62 -9.98 -12.84 1.97
N TRP A 63 -10.93 -13.04 2.91
CA TRP A 63 -10.96 -12.45 4.25
C TRP A 63 -10.71 -13.47 5.36
N VAL A 64 -9.58 -14.17 5.24
CA VAL A 64 -9.16 -15.15 6.25
C VAL A 64 -9.01 -14.47 7.61
N ASN A 65 -9.66 -15.02 8.63
CA ASN A 65 -9.57 -14.64 10.05
C ASN A 65 -10.15 -13.26 10.43
N SER A 66 -10.86 -12.58 9.54
CA SER A 66 -11.49 -11.30 9.88
C SER A 66 -12.78 -11.52 10.67
N ASP A 67 -13.05 -10.62 11.62
CA ASP A 67 -14.31 -10.61 12.36
C ASP A 67 -15.48 -10.19 11.45
N ILE A 68 -16.58 -10.94 11.48
CA ILE A 68 -17.80 -10.66 10.72
C ILE A 68 -18.36 -9.28 11.05
N LEU A 69 -18.40 -8.89 12.34
CA LEU A 69 -18.92 -7.59 12.75
C LEU A 69 -18.05 -6.46 12.19
N PHE A 70 -16.73 -6.65 12.20
CA PHE A 70 -15.81 -5.69 11.59
C PHE A 70 -16.09 -5.56 10.10
N LEU A 71 -16.21 -6.67 9.37
CA LEU A 71 -16.50 -6.65 7.94
C LEU A 71 -17.86 -6.00 7.66
N GLN A 72 -18.90 -6.28 8.45
CA GLN A 72 -20.23 -5.70 8.28
C GLN A 72 -20.23 -4.19 8.45
N ILE A 73 -19.49 -3.67 9.43
CA ILE A 73 -19.32 -2.22 9.60
C ILE A 73 -18.54 -1.66 8.41
N LEU A 74 -17.46 -2.32 8.03
CA LEU A 74 -16.55 -1.88 6.97
C LEU A 74 -17.23 -1.81 5.60
N TYR A 75 -18.03 -2.81 5.26
CA TYR A 75 -18.76 -2.92 4.00
C TYR A 75 -20.13 -2.24 4.01
N SER A 76 -20.57 -1.70 5.15
CA SER A 76 -21.88 -1.04 5.25
C SER A 76 -22.09 0.08 4.21
N PRO A 77 -21.10 0.93 3.85
CA PRO A 77 -21.33 1.94 2.82
C PRO A 77 -21.52 1.30 1.43
N ALA A 78 -20.83 0.19 1.14
CA ALA A 78 -21.04 -0.55 -0.11
C ALA A 78 -22.42 -1.21 -0.15
N LYS A 79 -22.89 -1.75 0.99
CA LYS A 79 -24.25 -2.31 1.09
C LYS A 79 -25.33 -1.26 0.83
N VAL A 80 -25.12 -0.02 1.29
CA VAL A 80 -26.03 1.09 0.97
C VAL A 80 -26.12 1.33 -0.54
N PHE A 81 -25.02 1.24 -1.30
CA PHE A 81 -25.08 1.36 -2.76
C PHE A 81 -25.86 0.22 -3.42
N ILE A 82 -25.73 -1.00 -2.92
CA ILE A 82 -26.53 -2.15 -3.39
C ILE A 82 -28.02 -1.89 -3.18
N LEU A 83 -28.42 -1.28 -2.06
CA LEU A 83 -29.82 -0.91 -1.81
C LEU A 83 -30.35 0.11 -2.83
N PHE A 84 -29.47 0.92 -3.42
CA PHE A 84 -29.80 1.83 -4.53
C PHE A 84 -29.72 1.17 -5.92
N GLY A 85 -29.56 -0.16 -5.99
CA GLY A 85 -29.51 -0.92 -7.23
C GLY A 85 -28.15 -0.93 -7.94
N VAL A 86 -27.07 -0.54 -7.27
CA VAL A 86 -25.71 -0.63 -7.82
C VAL A 86 -25.20 -2.07 -7.69
N SER A 87 -24.49 -2.60 -8.71
CA SER A 87 -23.92 -3.95 -8.62
C SER A 87 -22.86 -4.05 -7.51
N GLU A 88 -22.61 -5.26 -7.02
CA GLU A 88 -21.68 -5.53 -5.93
C GLU A 88 -20.26 -5.07 -6.27
N VAL A 89 -19.78 -5.37 -7.48
CA VAL A 89 -18.44 -5.00 -7.98
C VAL A 89 -18.30 -3.47 -8.04
N ILE A 90 -19.31 -2.75 -8.54
CA ILE A 90 -19.27 -1.29 -8.59
C ILE A 90 -19.34 -0.71 -7.17
N SER A 91 -20.10 -1.34 -6.26
CA SER A 91 -20.24 -0.90 -4.88
C SER A 91 -18.94 -1.01 -4.09
N ILE A 92 -18.18 -2.10 -4.24
CA ILE A 92 -16.86 -2.23 -3.60
C ILE A 92 -15.83 -1.25 -4.19
N ARG A 93 -15.92 -0.92 -5.49
CA ARG A 93 -15.07 0.10 -6.12
C ARG A 93 -15.39 1.49 -5.60
N LEU A 94 -16.68 1.85 -5.50
CA LEU A 94 -17.11 3.11 -4.89
C LEU A 94 -16.58 3.24 -3.46
N LEU A 95 -16.67 2.17 -2.66
CA LEU A 95 -16.11 2.16 -1.32
C LEU A 95 -14.59 2.42 -1.33
N SER A 96 -13.84 1.73 -2.19
CA SER A 96 -12.38 1.96 -2.36
C SER A 96 -12.07 3.42 -2.72
N ILE A 97 -12.80 4.01 -3.67
CA ILE A 97 -12.66 5.41 -4.11
C ILE A 97 -12.96 6.39 -2.95
N ILE A 98 -13.97 6.12 -2.13
CA ILE A 98 -14.31 6.95 -0.97
C ILE A 98 -13.16 6.93 0.05
N LEU A 99 -12.63 5.74 0.37
CA LEU A 99 -11.56 5.59 1.35
C LEU A 99 -10.25 6.23 0.88
N THR A 100 -9.94 6.12 -0.41
CA THR A 100 -8.75 6.71 -1.01
C THR A 100 -8.86 8.24 -1.10
N THR A 101 -10.05 8.76 -1.43
CA THR A 101 -10.36 10.20 -1.38
C THR A 101 -10.25 10.74 0.05
N LEU A 102 -10.75 10.00 1.04
CA LEU A 102 -10.62 10.35 2.45
C LEU A 102 -9.15 10.39 2.88
N THR A 103 -8.36 9.41 2.43
CA THR A 103 -6.91 9.36 2.69
C THR A 103 -6.20 10.59 2.14
N LEU A 104 -6.46 10.96 0.88
CA LEU A 104 -5.93 12.18 0.28
C LEU A 104 -6.39 13.44 1.05
N ALA A 105 -7.65 13.49 1.47
CA ALA A 105 -8.19 14.60 2.25
C ALA A 105 -7.47 14.76 3.60
N ILE A 106 -7.21 13.65 4.30
CA ILE A 106 -6.45 13.64 5.55
C ILE A 106 -5.04 14.15 5.29
N LEU A 107 -4.31 13.60 4.31
CA LEU A 107 -2.95 14.05 4.00
C LEU A 107 -2.91 15.55 3.69
N LEU A 108 -3.78 16.04 2.81
CA LEU A 108 -3.81 17.45 2.40
C LEU A 108 -4.26 18.41 3.51
N HIS A 109 -5.19 17.99 4.37
CA HIS A 109 -5.62 18.79 5.53
C HIS A 109 -4.49 18.92 6.57
N ASN A 110 -3.63 17.91 6.65
CA ASN A 110 -2.51 17.88 7.57
C ASN A 110 -1.23 18.53 7.02
N LEU A 111 -1.28 19.22 5.88
CA LEU A 111 -0.16 20.00 5.37
C LEU A 111 -0.28 21.47 5.76
N ASP A 112 0.76 22.03 6.38
CA ASP A 112 0.88 23.49 6.52
C ASP A 112 1.09 24.11 5.13
N THR A 113 0.26 25.06 4.70
CA THR A 113 0.31 25.64 3.33
C THR A 113 0.93 27.04 3.28
N SER A 114 1.47 27.52 4.40
CA SER A 114 1.93 28.91 4.54
C SER A 114 3.18 29.29 3.73
N LYS A 115 3.99 28.34 3.25
CA LYS A 115 5.25 28.59 2.52
C LYS A 115 5.31 27.88 1.16
N CYS A 116 6.09 28.44 0.24
CA CYS A 116 6.31 27.89 -1.11
C CYS A 116 6.86 26.46 -1.12
N GLN A 117 7.75 26.11 -0.17
CA GLN A 117 8.25 24.73 -0.03
C GLN A 117 7.13 23.74 0.30
N TYR A 118 6.06 24.21 0.94
CA TYR A 118 4.91 23.37 1.25
C TYR A 118 3.98 23.17 0.06
N THR A 119 3.95 24.11 -0.89
CA THR A 119 3.27 23.94 -2.18
C THR A 119 3.87 22.80 -2.99
N ILE A 120 5.20 22.63 -2.97
CA ILE A 120 5.88 21.53 -3.70
C ILE A 120 5.47 20.17 -3.15
N SER A 121 5.56 19.94 -1.84
CA SER A 121 5.18 18.62 -1.31
C SER A 121 3.68 18.36 -1.41
N ARG A 122 2.84 19.41 -1.33
CA ARG A 122 1.42 19.28 -1.62
C ARG A 122 1.19 18.79 -3.05
N LEU A 123 1.92 19.36 -4.02
CA LEU A 123 1.91 18.90 -5.40
C LEU A 123 2.44 17.47 -5.53
N VAL A 124 3.52 17.11 -4.83
CA VAL A 124 4.04 15.73 -4.79
C VAL A 124 2.96 14.76 -4.30
N ILE A 125 2.28 15.06 -3.20
CA ILE A 125 1.20 14.23 -2.67
C ILE A 125 0.07 14.08 -3.69
N ILE A 126 -0.39 15.18 -4.30
CA ILE A 126 -1.45 15.13 -5.31
C ILE A 126 -1.02 14.27 -6.51
N LEU A 127 0.16 14.54 -7.08
CA LEU A 127 0.66 13.82 -8.25
C LEU A 127 0.92 12.33 -7.98
N SER A 128 1.36 11.98 -6.77
CA SER A 128 1.54 10.57 -6.37
C SER A 128 0.25 9.77 -6.44
N PHE A 129 -0.90 10.39 -6.12
CA PHE A 129 -2.21 9.77 -6.24
C PHE A 129 -2.69 9.61 -7.70
N PHE A 130 -2.02 10.26 -8.66
CA PHE A 130 -2.26 10.13 -10.10
C PHE A 130 -1.21 9.27 -10.82
N ILE A 131 -0.30 8.60 -10.09
CA ILE A 131 0.56 7.57 -10.68
C ILE A 131 -0.35 6.45 -11.21
N PRO A 132 -0.22 6.01 -12.49
CA PRO A 132 -1.23 5.16 -13.10
C PRO A 132 -1.49 3.85 -12.33
N SER A 133 -0.45 3.17 -11.86
CA SER A 133 -0.60 1.98 -11.01
C SER A 133 -1.34 2.29 -9.72
N PHE A 134 -0.92 3.32 -8.98
CA PHE A 134 -1.59 3.72 -7.73
C PHE A 134 -3.06 4.05 -7.99
N PHE A 135 -3.33 4.89 -8.99
CA PHE A 135 -4.67 5.31 -9.39
C PHE A 135 -5.56 4.12 -9.78
N LEU A 136 -5.02 3.14 -10.52
CA LEU A 136 -5.74 1.92 -10.88
C LEU A 136 -6.06 1.10 -9.62
N TRP A 137 -5.07 0.77 -8.80
CA TRP A 137 -5.25 -0.05 -7.60
C TRP A 137 -6.16 0.60 -6.54
N THR A 138 -6.25 1.94 -6.50
CA THR A 138 -7.18 2.69 -5.64
C THR A 138 -8.57 2.89 -6.24
N THR A 139 -8.74 2.62 -7.54
CA THR A 139 -10.06 2.59 -8.19
C THR A 139 -10.71 1.21 -8.07
N LEU A 140 -9.91 0.14 -8.11
CA LEU A 140 -10.38 -1.23 -7.96
C LEU A 140 -10.86 -1.51 -6.52
N GLY A 141 -11.81 -2.43 -6.39
CA GLY A 141 -12.48 -2.81 -5.14
C GLY A 141 -11.63 -3.74 -4.27
N LEU A 142 -10.37 -3.40 -4.04
CA LEU A 142 -9.40 -4.25 -3.34
C LEU A 142 -9.08 -3.73 -1.93
N ARG A 143 -8.30 -4.53 -1.19
CA ARG A 143 -7.85 -4.19 0.16
C ARG A 143 -7.00 -2.92 0.23
N GLU A 144 -6.34 -2.55 -0.85
CA GLU A 144 -5.41 -1.42 -0.92
C GLU A 144 -6.05 -0.12 -0.39
N GLY A 145 -7.28 0.19 -0.79
CA GLY A 145 -8.00 1.38 -0.32
C GLY A 145 -8.17 1.45 1.21
N PHE A 146 -8.36 0.29 1.86
CA PHE A 146 -8.45 0.19 3.31
C PHE A 146 -7.08 0.31 3.98
N LEU A 147 -6.10 -0.42 3.48
CA LEU A 147 -4.73 -0.42 4.02
C LEU A 147 -4.16 0.98 4.04
N ILE A 148 -4.42 1.76 2.97
CA ILE A 148 -3.90 3.11 2.90
C ILE A 148 -4.57 4.08 3.89
N LEU A 149 -5.85 3.87 4.18
CA LEU A 149 -6.52 4.67 5.20
C LEU A 149 -5.96 4.33 6.59
N TRP A 150 -5.84 3.04 6.91
CA TRP A 150 -5.35 2.57 8.22
C TRP A 150 -3.96 3.07 8.56
N LEU A 151 -3.00 2.91 7.64
CA LEU A 151 -1.63 3.39 7.85
C LEU A 151 -1.58 4.91 8.00
N THR A 152 -2.40 5.64 7.24
CA THR A 152 -2.49 7.11 7.34
C THR A 152 -3.05 7.55 8.69
N LEU A 153 -4.12 6.88 9.17
CA LEU A 153 -4.67 7.14 10.50
C LEU A 153 -3.61 6.88 11.59
N ILE A 154 -2.89 5.77 11.52
CA ILE A 154 -1.85 5.43 12.50
C ILE A 154 -0.75 6.49 12.51
N PHE A 155 -0.13 6.80 11.37
CA PHE A 155 1.07 7.63 11.34
C PHE A 155 0.80 9.13 11.54
N ILE A 156 -0.19 9.70 10.84
CA ILE A 156 -0.51 11.13 10.96
C ILE A 156 -1.03 11.46 12.37
N TYR A 157 -1.94 10.65 12.90
CA TYR A 157 -2.51 10.95 14.21
C TYR A 157 -1.55 10.60 15.35
N SER A 158 -0.63 9.64 15.19
CA SER A 158 0.48 9.46 16.14
C SER A 158 1.36 10.71 16.20
N PHE A 159 1.67 11.32 15.05
CA PHE A 159 2.42 12.56 15.00
C PHE A 159 1.67 13.72 15.66
N LYS A 160 0.39 13.93 15.32
CA LYS A 160 -0.44 14.97 15.93
C LYS A 160 -0.67 14.77 17.42
N PHE A 161 -0.84 13.54 17.87
CA PHE A 161 -0.94 13.20 19.28
C PHE A 161 0.34 13.56 20.03
N LYS A 162 1.51 13.28 19.44
CA LYS A 162 2.79 13.68 20.04
C LYS A 162 2.95 15.19 20.14
N GLN A 163 2.47 15.93 19.13
CA GLN A 163 2.57 17.38 19.11
C GLN A 163 1.61 18.08 20.08
N THR A 164 0.35 17.62 20.14
CA THR A 164 -0.72 18.32 20.87
C THR A 164 -1.08 17.67 22.21
N GLN A 165 -0.69 16.41 22.42
CA GLN A 165 -1.03 15.59 23.59
C GLN A 165 -2.55 15.41 23.81
N ASN A 166 -3.37 15.66 22.78
CA ASN A 166 -4.82 15.51 22.87
C ASN A 166 -5.23 14.04 22.78
N LEU A 167 -5.78 13.48 23.87
CA LEU A 167 -6.22 12.08 23.97
C LEU A 167 -7.27 11.67 22.93
N VAL A 168 -8.09 12.59 22.41
CA VAL A 168 -9.07 12.30 21.36
C VAL A 168 -8.39 11.76 20.10
N LEU A 169 -7.13 12.16 19.85
CA LEU A 169 -6.35 11.69 18.70
C LEU A 169 -5.92 10.22 18.82
N LEU A 170 -6.08 9.58 19.99
CA LEU A 170 -5.87 8.14 20.13
C LEU A 170 -6.98 7.31 19.45
N ILE A 171 -8.20 7.85 19.34
CA ILE A 171 -9.34 7.16 18.70
C ILE A 171 -9.02 6.76 17.25
N PRO A 172 -8.62 7.67 16.34
CA PRO A 172 -8.26 7.28 14.97
C PRO A 172 -7.05 6.33 14.92
N ILE A 173 -6.12 6.41 15.87
CA ILE A 173 -4.98 5.47 15.94
C ILE A 173 -5.49 4.06 16.27
N VAL A 174 -6.36 3.93 17.27
CA VAL A 174 -6.96 2.64 17.67
C VAL A 174 -7.81 2.05 16.55
N ILE A 175 -8.61 2.88 15.85
CA ILE A 175 -9.37 2.45 14.67
C ILE A 175 -8.43 1.97 13.57
N GLY A 176 -7.37 2.74 13.27
CA GLY A 176 -6.40 2.38 12.24
C GLY A 176 -5.67 1.06 12.54
N ILE A 177 -5.21 0.87 13.78
CA ILE A 177 -4.48 -0.34 14.15
C ILE A 177 -5.38 -1.58 14.21
N PHE A 178 -6.62 -1.43 14.68
CA PHE A 178 -7.61 -2.50 14.65
C PHE A 178 -7.98 -2.87 13.22
N GLY A 179 -8.24 -1.87 12.37
CA GLY A 179 -8.51 -2.06 10.94
C GLY A 179 -7.35 -2.74 10.22
N LEU A 180 -6.10 -2.39 10.56
CA LEU A 180 -4.92 -3.02 9.97
C LEU A 180 -4.79 -4.50 10.38
N MET A 181 -5.03 -4.82 11.65
CA MET A 181 -5.04 -6.20 12.15
C MET A 181 -6.05 -7.06 11.40
N GLN A 182 -7.26 -6.56 11.20
CA GLN A 182 -8.35 -7.27 10.54
C GLN A 182 -8.19 -7.36 9.01
N THR A 183 -7.43 -6.44 8.39
CA THR A 183 -7.22 -6.41 6.93
C THR A 183 -6.00 -7.18 6.47
N LYS A 184 -4.84 -6.96 7.09
CA LYS A 184 -3.58 -7.66 6.79
C LYS A 184 -2.71 -7.76 8.03
N LEU A 185 -2.74 -8.93 8.66
CA LEU A 185 -2.04 -9.22 9.92
C LEU A 185 -0.54 -8.91 9.89
N TYR A 186 0.18 -9.21 8.80
CA TYR A 186 1.62 -8.95 8.75
C TYR A 186 1.94 -7.44 8.79
N LEU A 187 1.13 -6.58 8.18
CA LEU A 187 1.33 -5.12 8.26
C LEU A 187 1.08 -4.59 9.67
N PHE A 188 0.11 -5.18 10.39
CA PHE A 188 -0.11 -4.91 11.80
C PHE A 188 1.11 -5.31 12.65
N VAL A 189 1.66 -6.51 12.45
CA VAL A 189 2.87 -6.98 13.13
C VAL A 189 4.06 -6.07 12.83
N LEU A 190 4.29 -5.70 11.57
CA LEU A 190 5.33 -4.75 11.18
C LEU A 190 5.16 -3.39 11.85
N THR A 191 3.92 -2.93 12.01
CA THR A 191 3.61 -1.69 12.74
C THR A 191 4.02 -1.80 14.20
N ILE A 192 3.65 -2.88 14.89
CA ILE A 192 4.07 -3.12 16.28
C ILE A 192 5.60 -3.14 16.39
N ILE A 193 6.28 -3.92 15.55
CA ILE A 193 7.75 -4.02 15.53
C ILE A 193 8.38 -2.64 15.33
N SER A 194 7.82 -1.82 14.44
CA SER A 194 8.35 -0.48 14.17
C SER A 194 8.21 0.44 15.36
N PHE A 195 7.06 0.43 16.05
CA PHE A 195 6.84 1.21 17.26
C PHE A 195 7.69 0.72 18.44
N THR A 196 7.89 -0.58 18.60
CA THR A 196 8.71 -1.14 19.68
C THR A 196 10.20 -0.83 19.48
N ILE A 197 10.75 -1.06 18.28
CA ILE A 197 12.14 -0.70 17.95
C ILE A 197 12.36 0.80 18.16
N SER A 198 11.43 1.63 17.69
CA SER A 198 11.52 3.08 17.85
C SER A 198 11.47 3.50 19.32
N SER A 199 10.65 2.83 20.13
CA SER A 199 10.55 3.09 21.56
C SER A 199 11.83 2.71 22.29
N LEU A 200 12.42 1.57 21.95
CA LEU A 200 13.69 1.09 22.49
C LEU A 200 14.84 2.02 22.15
N VAL A 201 15.05 2.31 20.86
CA VAL A 201 16.12 3.21 20.39
C VAL A 201 15.99 4.58 21.04
N TYR A 202 14.79 5.16 21.07
CA TYR A 202 14.58 6.46 21.71
C TYR A 202 14.83 6.40 23.23
N SER A 203 14.44 5.31 23.90
CA SER A 203 14.71 5.14 25.32
C SER A 203 16.21 5.03 25.62
N LEU A 204 17.00 4.43 24.72
CA LEU A 204 18.46 4.36 24.86
C LEU A 204 19.12 5.72 24.65
N VAL A 205 18.66 6.48 23.65
CA VAL A 205 19.24 7.78 23.28
C VAL A 205 18.87 8.88 24.29
N VAL A 206 17.60 8.98 24.67
CA VAL A 206 17.08 10.10 25.48
C VAL A 206 16.97 9.74 26.96
N ARG A 207 17.04 8.45 27.31
CA ARG A 207 16.97 7.94 28.71
C ARG A 207 15.75 8.42 29.51
N LYS A 208 14.68 8.81 28.84
CA LYS A 208 13.43 9.28 29.46
C LYS A 208 12.22 8.56 28.86
N ILE A 209 11.32 8.12 29.73
CA ILE A 209 10.02 7.57 29.34
C ILE A 209 8.96 8.63 29.58
N THR A 210 8.29 9.04 28.51
CA THR A 210 7.19 10.02 28.55
C THR A 210 5.84 9.32 28.59
N LEU A 211 4.87 9.86 29.34
CA LEU A 211 3.49 9.35 29.36
C LEU A 211 2.89 9.23 27.95
N THR A 212 3.13 10.22 27.08
CA THR A 212 2.66 10.20 25.68
C THR A 212 3.19 9.01 24.89
N ARG A 213 4.40 8.50 25.19
CA ARG A 213 4.95 7.31 24.54
C ARG A 213 4.27 6.05 25.07
N ILE A 214 4.05 5.98 26.38
CA ILE A 214 3.34 4.86 27.01
C ILE A 214 1.93 4.75 26.44
N LEU A 215 1.19 5.87 26.37
CA LEU A 215 -0.16 5.91 25.80
C LEU A 215 -0.19 5.48 24.32
N LEU A 216 0.79 5.89 23.50
CA LEU A 216 0.90 5.39 22.13
C LEU A 216 1.14 3.87 22.09
N MET A 217 2.05 3.35 22.91
CA MET A 217 2.31 1.91 22.96
C MET A 217 1.07 1.13 23.40
N ILE A 218 0.32 1.63 24.38
CA ILE A 218 -0.96 1.04 24.80
C ILE A 218 -1.97 1.06 23.65
N ALA A 219 -2.10 2.18 22.93
CA ALA A 219 -3.00 2.29 21.78
C ALA A 219 -2.63 1.32 20.64
N ILE A 220 -1.34 1.13 20.37
CA ILE A 220 -0.86 0.21 19.32
C ILE A 220 -1.04 -1.26 19.74
N LEU A 221 -0.86 -1.58 21.02
CA LEU A 221 -1.02 -2.94 21.54
C LEU A 221 -2.48 -3.30 21.89
N SER A 222 -3.39 -2.32 21.90
CA SER A 222 -4.78 -2.54 22.32
C SER A 222 -5.48 -3.68 21.57
N PRO A 223 -5.30 -3.90 20.25
CA PRO A 223 -5.98 -4.99 19.57
C PRO A 223 -5.60 -6.38 20.11
N LEU A 224 -4.37 -6.58 20.60
CA LEU A 224 -3.93 -7.85 21.20
C LEU A 224 -4.63 -8.13 22.53
N VAL A 225 -5.02 -7.09 23.25
CA VAL A 225 -5.76 -7.20 24.51
C VAL A 225 -7.23 -7.55 24.22
N PHE A 226 -7.84 -6.90 23.22
CA PHE A 226 -9.24 -7.12 22.87
C PHE A 226 -9.48 -8.40 22.05
N HIS A 227 -8.50 -8.87 21.28
CA HIS A 227 -8.57 -10.13 20.53
C HIS A 227 -7.36 -11.04 20.85
N PRO A 228 -7.39 -11.77 21.98
CA PRO A 228 -6.30 -12.67 22.36
C PRO A 228 -6.02 -13.78 21.34
N SER A 229 -7.04 -14.20 20.58
CA SER A 229 -6.92 -15.19 19.50
C SER A 229 -5.94 -14.75 18.39
N THR A 230 -5.78 -13.44 18.17
CA THR A 230 -4.82 -12.89 17.21
C THR A 230 -3.40 -13.29 17.55
N SER A 231 -3.04 -13.37 18.84
CA SER A 231 -1.69 -13.82 19.25
C SER A 231 -1.40 -15.25 18.80
N LYS A 232 -2.38 -16.16 18.88
CA LYS A 232 -2.27 -17.54 18.41
C LYS A 232 -2.14 -17.60 16.89
N GLN A 233 -2.88 -16.76 16.16
CA GLN A 233 -2.79 -16.65 14.70
C GLN A 233 -1.44 -16.10 14.24
N ILE A 234 -0.91 -15.08 14.92
CA ILE A 234 0.43 -14.56 14.65
C ILE A 234 1.47 -15.67 14.82
N TYR A 235 1.36 -16.45 15.90
CA TYR A 235 2.26 -17.57 16.15
C TYR A 235 2.18 -18.65 15.06
N SER A 236 0.96 -19.09 14.68
CA SER A 236 0.79 -20.12 13.65
C SER A 236 1.30 -19.66 12.28
N VAL A 237 0.99 -18.42 11.88
CA VAL A 237 1.50 -17.86 10.63
C VAL A 237 3.01 -17.73 10.66
N ALA A 238 3.59 -17.30 11.79
CA ALA A 238 5.04 -17.20 11.94
C ALA A 238 5.73 -18.56 11.87
N SER A 239 5.18 -19.59 12.53
CA SER A 239 5.74 -20.94 12.49
C SER A 239 5.69 -21.54 11.09
N ASP A 240 4.56 -21.41 10.39
CA ASP A 240 4.40 -21.91 9.02
C ASP A 240 5.36 -21.21 8.06
N THR A 241 5.55 -19.91 8.26
CA THR A 241 6.47 -19.10 7.45
C THR A 241 7.93 -19.50 7.72
N LEU A 242 8.31 -19.73 8.98
CA LEU A 242 9.65 -20.18 9.34
C LEU A 242 9.95 -21.55 8.74
N ASN A 243 8.99 -22.47 8.81
CA ASN A 243 9.12 -23.81 8.24
C ASN A 243 9.31 -23.77 6.72
N ARG A 244 8.54 -22.93 6.01
CA ARG A 244 8.70 -22.73 4.56
C ARG A 244 10.07 -22.17 4.17
N VAL A 245 10.62 -21.23 4.95
CA VAL A 245 11.97 -20.70 4.67
C VAL A 245 13.03 -21.77 4.94
N HIS A 246 12.84 -22.60 5.97
CA HIS A 246 13.76 -23.70 6.27
C HIS A 246 13.76 -24.77 5.17
N GLU A 247 12.58 -25.14 4.65
CA GLU A 247 12.44 -26.08 3.52
C GLU A 247 13.12 -25.58 2.25
N VAL A 248 13.03 -24.27 1.97
CA VAL A 248 13.71 -23.65 0.81
C VAL A 248 15.24 -23.71 0.96
N ASN A 249 15.77 -23.51 2.17
CA ASN A 249 17.22 -23.61 2.42
C ASN A 249 17.75 -25.05 2.28
N ILE A 250 16.97 -26.06 2.68
CA ILE A 250 17.33 -27.48 2.48
C ILE A 250 17.32 -27.84 0.98
N ALA A 251 16.37 -27.29 0.22
CA ALA A 251 16.31 -27.48 -1.23
C ALA A 251 17.44 -26.76 -1.99
N SER A 252 18.01 -25.67 -1.46
CA SER A 252 19.19 -25.02 -2.05
C SER A 252 20.50 -25.76 -1.74
N ASP A 253 20.64 -26.33 -0.55
CA ASP A 253 21.82 -27.13 -0.20
C ASP A 253 21.90 -28.44 -1.01
N ASN A 254 20.75 -29.04 -1.33
CA ASN A 254 20.67 -30.25 -2.17
C ASN A 254 20.83 -29.99 -3.68
N LYS A 255 20.89 -28.72 -4.13
CA LYS A 255 21.09 -28.37 -5.55
C LYS A 255 22.52 -28.56 -6.05
N ASN A 256 23.47 -28.89 -5.17
CA ASN A 256 24.79 -29.35 -5.60
C ASN A 256 24.84 -30.84 -5.99
N ILE A 257 23.73 -31.58 -5.90
CA ILE A 257 23.70 -33.02 -6.24
C ILE A 257 22.62 -33.44 -7.25
N ALA A 258 21.61 -32.62 -7.56
CA ALA A 258 20.57 -33.02 -8.53
C ALA A 258 20.26 -31.95 -9.58
N SER A 259 20.91 -32.09 -10.73
CA SER A 259 20.47 -31.55 -12.01
C SER A 259 19.21 -32.27 -12.49
N GLU A 260 18.05 -32.00 -11.90
CA GLU A 260 16.73 -32.29 -12.48
C GLU A 260 15.65 -31.94 -11.46
N ASN A 261 15.07 -30.74 -11.59
CA ASN A 261 13.66 -30.51 -11.25
C ASN A 261 13.23 -29.14 -11.79
N LYS A 262 12.80 -29.15 -13.06
CA LYS A 262 12.16 -28.04 -13.78
C LYS A 262 10.71 -27.77 -13.33
N GLY A 263 10.22 -28.42 -12.27
CA GLY A 263 8.81 -28.40 -11.86
C GLY A 263 8.31 -27.11 -11.20
N ASP A 264 9.09 -26.52 -10.29
CA ASP A 264 8.55 -25.44 -9.44
C ASP A 264 8.59 -24.04 -10.07
N ILE A 265 9.45 -23.85 -11.08
CA ILE A 265 9.48 -22.61 -11.86
C ILE A 265 8.32 -22.60 -12.88
N LEU A 266 7.82 -23.79 -13.27
CA LEU A 266 6.73 -23.91 -14.25
C LEU A 266 5.38 -23.48 -13.67
N ASN A 267 5.16 -23.64 -12.36
CA ASN A 267 3.89 -23.30 -11.72
C ASN A 267 3.63 -21.78 -11.58
N SER A 268 4.67 -20.95 -11.47
CA SER A 268 4.52 -19.49 -11.50
C SER A 268 4.28 -18.94 -12.91
N TYR A 269 4.82 -19.59 -13.94
CA TYR A 269 4.52 -19.26 -15.34
C TYR A 269 3.18 -19.85 -15.81
N GLN A 270 2.75 -20.98 -15.25
CA GLN A 270 1.43 -21.55 -15.53
C GLN A 270 0.30 -20.70 -14.97
N THR A 271 0.51 -19.95 -13.87
CA THR A 271 -0.48 -18.98 -13.35
C THR A 271 -0.58 -17.74 -14.24
N GLU A 272 0.52 -17.27 -14.84
CA GLU A 272 0.50 -16.19 -15.85
C GLU A 272 -0.06 -16.66 -17.20
N ALA A 273 0.27 -17.87 -17.65
CA ALA A 273 -0.29 -18.44 -18.87
C ALA A 273 -1.79 -18.77 -18.72
N THR A 274 -2.24 -19.21 -17.54
CA THR A 274 -3.68 -19.38 -17.26
C THR A 274 -4.39 -18.05 -17.10
N THR A 275 -3.79 -17.01 -16.52
CA THR A 275 -4.42 -15.67 -16.48
C THR A 275 -4.48 -15.05 -17.87
N LEU A 276 -3.46 -15.20 -18.72
CA LEU A 276 -3.45 -14.68 -20.10
C LEU A 276 -4.34 -15.50 -21.04
N TYR A 277 -4.43 -16.83 -20.83
CA TYR A 277 -5.41 -17.69 -21.50
C TYR A 277 -6.83 -17.40 -21.03
N GLN A 278 -7.07 -17.20 -19.72
CA GLN A 278 -8.37 -16.78 -19.19
C GLN A 278 -8.73 -15.37 -19.66
N PHE A 279 -7.77 -14.46 -19.77
CA PHE A 279 -7.94 -13.13 -20.35
C PHE A 279 -8.35 -13.26 -21.82
N ASN A 280 -7.64 -14.05 -22.63
CA ASN A 280 -7.98 -14.29 -24.03
C ASN A 280 -9.33 -15.02 -24.21
N VAL A 281 -9.65 -16.02 -23.38
CA VAL A 281 -10.93 -16.75 -23.42
C VAL A 281 -12.09 -15.84 -22.96
N PHE A 282 -11.87 -14.98 -21.97
CA PHE A 282 -12.86 -14.01 -21.50
C PHE A 282 -13.15 -12.93 -22.54
N PHE A 283 -12.11 -12.37 -23.19
CA PHE A 283 -12.26 -11.41 -24.29
C PHE A 283 -12.98 -12.01 -25.50
N LYS A 284 -12.76 -13.29 -25.77
CA LYS A 284 -13.46 -14.01 -26.85
C LYS A 284 -14.94 -14.29 -26.55
N ASN A 285 -15.31 -14.38 -25.28
CA ASN A 285 -16.68 -14.68 -24.83
C ASN A 285 -17.50 -13.46 -24.39
N THR A 286 -16.90 -12.29 -24.22
CA THR A 286 -17.60 -11.04 -23.81
C THR A 286 -17.66 -10.03 -24.95
N GLU A 287 -18.32 -10.39 -26.06
CA GLU A 287 -18.39 -9.53 -27.25
C GLU A 287 -19.12 -8.19 -27.05
N ASN A 288 -19.84 -7.96 -25.94
CA ASN A 288 -20.81 -6.86 -25.88
C ASN A 288 -20.83 -5.91 -24.67
N GLN A 289 -19.98 -6.05 -23.64
CA GLN A 289 -20.33 -5.43 -22.33
C GLN A 289 -19.46 -4.28 -21.77
N SER A 290 -18.29 -3.93 -22.31
CA SER A 290 -17.53 -2.77 -21.78
C SER A 290 -17.00 -1.83 -22.87
N LEU A 291 -16.99 -0.52 -22.56
CA LEU A 291 -16.39 0.51 -23.41
C LEU A 291 -14.90 0.24 -23.67
N ILE A 292 -14.22 -0.38 -22.71
CA ILE A 292 -12.82 -0.81 -22.83
C ILE A 292 -12.67 -1.87 -23.92
N ILE A 293 -13.54 -2.88 -24.00
CA ILE A 293 -13.44 -3.92 -25.04
C ILE A 293 -13.63 -3.29 -26.43
N LYS A 294 -14.52 -2.30 -26.57
CA LYS A 294 -14.67 -1.52 -27.81
C LYS A 294 -13.43 -0.69 -28.12
N PHE A 295 -12.84 -0.02 -27.14
CA PHE A 295 -11.62 0.78 -27.30
C PHE A 295 -10.39 -0.07 -27.65
N LEU A 296 -10.21 -1.21 -26.98
CA LEU A 296 -9.11 -2.15 -27.25
C LEU A 296 -9.22 -2.77 -28.66
N LYS A 297 -10.45 -3.07 -29.13
CA LYS A 297 -10.70 -3.48 -30.51
C LYS A 297 -10.36 -2.38 -31.52
N ILE A 298 -10.67 -1.12 -31.22
CA ILE A 298 -10.35 0.03 -32.10
C ILE A 298 -8.82 0.20 -32.28
N ILE A 299 -8.01 -0.19 -31.29
CA ILE A 299 -6.55 -0.07 -31.35
C ILE A 299 -5.89 -1.31 -31.99
N ASN A 300 -6.67 -2.28 -32.50
CA ASN A 300 -6.17 -3.59 -32.95
C ASN A 300 -5.28 -4.25 -31.88
N PHE A 301 -5.64 -4.08 -30.61
CA PHE A 301 -4.87 -4.65 -29.51
C PHE A 301 -4.84 -6.18 -29.58
N ASP A 302 -5.88 -6.80 -30.17
CA ASP A 302 -5.96 -8.24 -30.41
C ASP A 302 -4.87 -8.73 -31.39
N ASP A 303 -4.59 -7.98 -32.47
CA ASP A 303 -3.51 -8.28 -33.41
C ASP A 303 -2.13 -8.09 -32.76
N TYR A 304 -2.00 -7.08 -31.89
CA TYR A 304 -0.77 -6.85 -31.13
C TYR A 304 -0.53 -7.95 -30.09
N LEU A 305 -1.55 -8.38 -29.34
CA LEU A 305 -1.46 -9.52 -28.41
C LEU A 305 -1.14 -10.82 -29.13
N ALA A 306 -1.70 -11.04 -30.33
CA ALA A 306 -1.39 -12.21 -31.16
C ALA A 306 0.06 -12.19 -31.69
N SER A 307 0.63 -11.00 -31.89
CA SER A 307 2.04 -10.82 -32.29
C SER A 307 3.04 -11.01 -31.13
N VAL A 308 2.59 -10.82 -29.88
CA VAL A 308 3.38 -11.04 -28.67
C VAL A 308 3.23 -12.51 -28.26
N SER A 309 3.94 -13.39 -28.97
CA SER A 309 4.15 -14.78 -28.51
C SER A 309 4.79 -14.74 -27.11
N PRO A 310 4.37 -15.58 -26.15
CA PRO A 310 5.03 -15.66 -24.85
C PRO A 310 6.44 -16.23 -25.05
N LYS A 311 7.43 -15.35 -25.26
CA LYS A 311 8.84 -15.74 -25.18
C LYS A 311 9.12 -16.09 -23.73
N SER A 312 9.29 -17.38 -23.47
CA SER A 312 9.51 -17.99 -22.14
C SER A 312 10.88 -17.66 -21.52
N THR A 313 11.65 -16.74 -22.10
CA THR A 313 12.97 -16.35 -21.60
C THR A 313 12.88 -15.05 -20.84
N VAL A 314 12.50 -15.12 -19.56
CA VAL A 314 12.63 -13.99 -18.64
C VAL A 314 14.11 -13.60 -18.54
N HIS A 315 14.39 -12.30 -18.77
CA HIS A 315 15.74 -11.75 -18.71
C HIS A 315 16.40 -12.08 -17.35
N PRO A 316 17.66 -12.54 -17.29
CA PRO A 316 18.29 -13.01 -16.05
C PRO A 316 18.33 -11.96 -14.92
N LEU A 317 18.34 -10.67 -15.27
CA LEU A 317 18.25 -9.56 -14.31
C LEU A 317 16.92 -9.48 -13.54
N LEU A 318 15.85 -10.08 -14.10
CA LEU A 318 14.50 -10.09 -13.53
C LEU A 318 14.24 -11.31 -12.64
N LYS A 319 15.20 -12.25 -12.55
CA LYS A 319 15.11 -13.34 -11.58
C LYS A 319 15.33 -12.77 -10.18
N ILE A 320 14.26 -12.82 -9.39
CA ILE A 320 14.28 -12.53 -7.96
C ILE A 320 14.48 -13.88 -7.27
N SER A 321 15.66 -14.10 -6.70
CA SER A 321 15.89 -15.23 -5.79
C SER A 321 15.28 -14.88 -4.44
N ARG A 322 14.65 -15.86 -3.76
CA ARG A 322 14.30 -15.72 -2.34
C ARG A 322 15.60 -15.84 -1.55
N PRO A 323 16.08 -14.77 -0.91
CA PRO A 323 17.27 -14.88 -0.10
C PRO A 323 16.95 -15.67 1.18
N GLY A 324 17.84 -16.58 1.57
CA GLY A 324 17.76 -17.24 2.87
C GLY A 324 18.14 -16.28 4.01
N PHE A 325 17.66 -16.53 5.23
CA PHE A 325 18.05 -15.72 6.41
C PHE A 325 19.56 -15.70 6.69
N ASN A 326 20.30 -16.68 6.16
CA ASN A 326 21.74 -16.82 6.36
C ASN A 326 22.59 -15.93 5.43
N GLU A 327 21.95 -15.23 4.49
CA GLU A 327 22.63 -14.44 3.45
C GLU A 327 22.21 -12.96 3.51
N PRO A 328 22.70 -12.20 4.50
CA PRO A 328 22.22 -10.82 4.74
C PRO A 328 22.46 -9.88 3.56
N LEU A 329 23.52 -10.11 2.78
CA LEU A 329 23.81 -9.33 1.57
C LEU A 329 22.79 -9.58 0.46
N GLU A 330 22.29 -10.81 0.32
CA GLU A 330 21.26 -11.12 -0.67
C GLU A 330 19.93 -10.47 -0.31
N ILE A 331 19.58 -10.39 0.98
CA ILE A 331 18.39 -9.67 1.45
C ILE A 331 18.44 -8.20 1.03
N ILE A 332 19.59 -7.54 1.21
CA ILE A 332 19.79 -6.15 0.82
C ILE A 332 19.65 -6.02 -0.71
N TRP A 333 20.27 -6.93 -1.47
CA TRP A 333 20.19 -6.91 -2.93
C TRP A 333 18.76 -7.13 -3.44
N SER A 334 18.01 -8.04 -2.83
CA SER A 334 16.60 -8.27 -3.13
C SER A 334 15.72 -7.08 -2.77
N ALA A 335 16.00 -6.37 -1.67
CA ALA A 335 15.32 -5.13 -1.34
C ALA A 335 15.61 -4.01 -2.35
N VAL A 336 16.85 -3.92 -2.85
CA VAL A 336 17.22 -2.99 -3.93
C VAL A 336 16.48 -3.34 -5.23
N LYS A 337 16.45 -4.63 -5.61
CA LYS A 337 15.67 -5.11 -6.77
C LYS A 337 14.19 -4.76 -6.61
N PHE A 338 13.61 -4.96 -5.43
CA PHE A 338 12.22 -4.61 -5.13
C PHE A 338 11.91 -3.13 -5.39
N LEU A 339 12.86 -2.22 -5.11
CA LEU A 339 12.72 -0.78 -5.35
C LEU A 339 12.93 -0.37 -6.82
N ILE A 340 13.60 -1.19 -7.63
CA ILE A 340 14.01 -0.82 -9.00
C ILE A 340 13.19 -1.53 -10.09
N LEU A 341 12.64 -2.73 -9.82
CA LEU A 341 11.92 -3.55 -10.82
C LEU A 341 10.41 -3.29 -10.87
N PRO A 342 9.73 -3.24 -12.03
CA PRO A 342 10.23 -3.58 -13.35
C PRO A 342 11.07 -2.46 -13.98
N LEU A 343 12.06 -2.81 -14.81
CA LEU A 343 12.98 -1.84 -15.42
C LEU A 343 12.46 -1.33 -16.77
N PRO A 344 12.53 -0.01 -17.04
CA PRO A 344 12.16 0.52 -18.34
C PRO A 344 13.11 0.02 -19.42
N PHE A 345 12.60 -0.11 -20.64
CA PHE A 345 13.35 -0.55 -21.84
C PHE A 345 13.85 -2.00 -21.84
N ILE A 346 13.47 -2.80 -20.84
CA ILE A 346 13.76 -4.24 -20.79
C ILE A 346 12.45 -5.01 -20.93
N GLU A 347 12.48 -6.17 -21.58
CA GLU A 347 11.34 -7.08 -21.60
C GLU A 347 11.12 -7.70 -20.20
N ASN A 348 10.13 -7.20 -19.47
CA ASN A 348 9.77 -7.60 -18.12
C ASN A 348 8.91 -8.88 -18.05
N GLY A 349 8.81 -9.62 -19.16
CA GLY A 349 8.02 -10.86 -19.26
C GLY A 349 6.54 -10.66 -19.63
N SER A 350 5.97 -9.48 -19.44
CA SER A 350 4.62 -9.16 -19.92
C SER A 350 4.47 -7.72 -20.39
N LEU A 351 3.50 -7.49 -21.30
CA LEU A 351 3.16 -6.15 -21.81
C LEU A 351 2.77 -5.21 -20.65
N PHE A 352 1.96 -5.71 -19.72
CA PHE A 352 1.53 -4.96 -18.55
C PHE A 352 2.72 -4.50 -17.70
N LEU A 353 3.68 -5.39 -17.41
CA LEU A 353 4.90 -5.04 -16.68
C LEU A 353 5.78 -4.07 -17.46
N ASN A 354 5.84 -4.18 -18.80
CA ASN A 354 6.57 -3.23 -19.63
C ASN A 354 5.94 -1.84 -19.61
N VAL A 355 4.62 -1.72 -19.64
CA VAL A 355 3.93 -0.42 -19.52
C VAL A 355 4.17 0.18 -18.13
N ILE A 356 4.03 -0.61 -17.06
CA ILE A 356 4.29 -0.16 -15.69
C ILE A 356 5.75 0.23 -15.47
N SER A 357 6.69 -0.39 -16.18
CA SER A 357 8.12 -0.06 -16.05
C SER A 357 8.44 1.40 -16.36
N TYR A 358 7.64 2.07 -17.20
CA TYR A 358 7.79 3.50 -17.46
C TYR A 358 7.40 4.38 -16.26
N GLU A 359 6.60 3.88 -15.33
CA GLU A 359 6.32 4.59 -14.08
C GLU A 359 7.56 4.70 -13.20
N MET A 360 8.59 3.86 -13.41
CA MET A 360 9.83 3.90 -12.62
C MET A 360 10.51 5.25 -12.64
N PHE A 361 10.39 6.01 -13.73
CA PHE A 361 10.93 7.37 -13.76
C PHE A 361 10.30 8.26 -12.68
N ILE A 362 8.99 8.13 -12.47
CA ILE A 362 8.27 8.88 -11.44
C ILE A 362 8.71 8.40 -10.05
N TRP A 363 8.86 7.08 -9.88
CA TRP A 363 9.35 6.49 -8.62
C TRP A 363 10.75 6.96 -8.25
N PHE A 364 11.69 6.97 -9.19
CA PHE A 364 13.04 7.46 -8.94
C PHE A 364 13.06 8.94 -8.55
N MET A 365 12.22 9.76 -9.19
CA MET A 365 12.07 11.17 -8.81
C MET A 365 11.50 11.33 -7.40
N LEU A 366 10.52 10.50 -7.03
CA LEU A 366 9.98 10.48 -5.66
C LEU A 366 11.04 10.05 -4.64
N TYR A 367 11.76 8.96 -4.88
CA TYR A 367 12.82 8.48 -4.01
C TYR A 367 13.92 9.53 -3.84
N LEU A 368 14.32 10.20 -4.92
CA LEU A 368 15.27 11.31 -4.86
C LEU A 368 14.73 12.48 -4.02
N PHE A 369 13.48 12.90 -4.25
CA PHE A 369 12.84 13.97 -3.50
C PHE A 369 12.81 13.67 -1.99
N ILE A 370 12.45 12.45 -1.61
CA ILE A 370 12.39 12.00 -0.21
C ILE A 370 13.79 11.91 0.37
N GLY A 371 14.75 11.34 -0.37
CA GLY A 371 16.14 11.26 0.03
C GLY A 371 16.72 12.63 0.33
N LEU A 372 16.49 13.62 -0.54
CA LEU A 372 16.88 15.02 -0.31
C LEU A 372 16.18 15.61 0.92
N LYS A 373 14.90 15.30 1.15
CA LYS A 373 14.16 15.76 2.33
C LYS A 373 14.73 15.16 3.63
N ILE A 374 15.04 13.87 3.63
CA ILE A 374 15.67 13.16 4.75
C ILE A 374 17.08 13.71 5.01
N LEU A 375 17.88 13.95 3.97
CA LEU A 375 19.23 14.54 4.11
C LEU A 375 19.19 15.98 4.61
N SER A 376 18.20 16.76 4.16
CA SER A 376 17.99 18.14 4.63
C SER A 376 17.51 18.19 6.09
N PHE A 377 17.03 17.07 6.61
CA PHE A 377 16.49 16.97 7.96
C PHE A 377 17.63 16.80 8.96
N ARG A 378 17.87 17.84 9.77
CA ARG A 378 18.86 17.78 10.84
C ARG A 378 18.22 17.27 12.14
N PRO A 379 18.59 16.06 12.62
CA PRO A 379 18.11 15.57 13.89
C PRO A 379 18.69 16.41 15.03
N GLN A 380 17.81 17.14 15.72
CA GLN A 380 18.07 17.65 17.05
C GLN A 380 17.32 16.74 18.02
N ALA A 381 17.83 16.49 19.22
CA ALA A 381 17.23 15.57 20.19
C ALA A 381 15.88 16.11 20.73
N ASN A 382 14.81 16.01 19.95
CA ASN A 382 13.46 16.39 20.35
C ASN A 382 12.54 15.14 20.40
N GLU A 383 11.47 15.22 21.18
CA GLU A 383 10.50 14.11 21.32
C GLU A 383 9.67 13.88 20.05
N ASN A 384 9.61 14.88 19.17
CA ASN A 384 8.89 14.82 17.90
C ASN A 384 9.53 13.89 16.86
N TYR A 385 10.77 13.42 17.08
CA TYR A 385 11.46 12.50 16.17
C TYR A 385 11.01 11.05 16.31
N PHE A 386 10.29 10.72 17.39
CA PHE A 386 9.82 9.36 17.63
C PHE A 386 8.99 8.84 16.45
N VAL A 387 7.95 9.57 16.04
CA VAL A 387 7.04 9.11 14.96
C VAL A 387 7.74 9.09 13.60
N TYR A 388 8.63 10.05 13.35
CA TYR A 388 9.48 10.06 12.16
C TYR A 388 10.34 8.79 12.08
N PHE A 389 11.04 8.45 13.17
CA PHE A 389 11.85 7.25 13.25
C PHE A 389 11.01 5.97 13.13
N THR A 390 9.79 5.96 13.69
CA THR A 390 8.83 4.86 13.51
C THR A 390 8.46 4.65 12.05
N ILE A 391 8.17 5.71 11.29
CA ILE A 391 7.83 5.59 9.87
C ILE A 391 9.02 5.05 9.07
N ILE A 392 10.25 5.51 9.35
CA ILE A 392 11.46 4.99 8.69
C ILE A 392 11.70 3.52 9.03
N THR A 393 11.54 3.16 10.31
CA THR A 393 11.68 1.77 10.77
C THR A 393 10.63 0.88 10.10
N PHE A 394 9.40 1.38 9.92
CA PHE A 394 8.36 0.68 9.17
C PHE A 394 8.75 0.48 7.71
N LEU A 395 9.21 1.53 7.03
CA LEU A 395 9.64 1.41 5.63
C LEU A 395 10.76 0.37 5.47
N PHE A 396 11.74 0.38 6.38
CA PHE A 396 12.86 -0.56 6.35
C PHE A 396 12.42 -2.00 6.62
N THR A 397 11.63 -2.22 7.66
CA THR A 397 11.12 -3.56 8.01
C THR A 397 10.16 -4.10 6.95
N PHE A 398 9.31 -3.25 6.37
CA PHE A 398 8.45 -3.62 5.24
C PHE A 398 9.26 -4.00 4.01
N LEU A 399 10.32 -3.25 3.68
CA LEU A 399 11.20 -3.57 2.54
C LEU A 399 11.91 -4.91 2.72
N ILE A 400 12.46 -5.18 3.91
CA ILE A 400 13.08 -6.48 4.21
C ILE A 400 12.06 -7.60 4.10
N PHE A 401 10.87 -7.40 4.68
CA PHE A 401 9.81 -8.40 4.63
C PHE A 401 9.37 -8.68 3.19
N SER A 402 9.10 -7.66 2.39
CA SER A 402 8.76 -7.84 0.97
C SER A 402 9.90 -8.50 0.18
N ALA A 403 11.16 -8.17 0.46
CA ALA A 403 12.31 -8.80 -0.19
C ALA A 403 12.47 -10.30 0.14
N LEU A 404 12.12 -10.72 1.36
CA LEU A 404 12.19 -12.11 1.81
C LEU A 404 11.07 -12.97 1.22
N PHE A 405 9.87 -12.42 1.10
CA PHE A 405 8.67 -13.22 0.82
C PHE A 405 8.15 -13.07 -0.62
N GLU A 406 8.39 -11.94 -1.29
CA GLU A 406 7.80 -11.65 -2.60
C GLU A 406 8.75 -11.94 -3.75
N VAL A 407 8.39 -12.92 -4.57
CA VAL A 407 9.16 -13.32 -5.77
C VAL A 407 8.51 -12.86 -7.06
N ASN A 408 7.23 -12.47 -7.00
CA ASN A 408 6.45 -12.16 -8.18
C ASN A 408 6.43 -10.64 -8.45
N LEU A 409 6.83 -10.25 -9.67
CA LEU A 409 6.83 -8.87 -10.16
C LEU A 409 5.46 -8.18 -10.04
N GLY A 410 4.35 -8.88 -10.25
CA GLY A 410 3.00 -8.31 -10.07
C GLY A 410 2.70 -7.96 -8.60
N ILE A 411 3.19 -8.76 -7.67
CA ILE A 411 3.03 -8.52 -6.23
C ILE A 411 3.88 -7.30 -5.80
N ILE A 412 5.06 -7.11 -6.40
CA ILE A 412 5.93 -5.95 -6.16
C ILE A 412 5.23 -4.65 -6.51
N VAL A 413 4.58 -4.58 -7.68
CA VAL A 413 3.83 -3.39 -8.11
C VAL A 413 2.72 -3.07 -7.11
N ARG A 414 2.01 -4.08 -6.61
CA ARG A 414 0.93 -3.92 -5.62
C ARG A 414 1.48 -3.44 -4.26
N HIS A 415 2.58 -4.01 -3.76
CA HIS A 415 3.18 -3.61 -2.48
C HIS A 415 3.81 -2.22 -2.52
N ARG A 416 4.23 -1.74 -3.69
CA ARG A 416 4.68 -0.36 -3.86
C ARG A 416 3.59 0.67 -3.56
N VAL A 417 2.32 0.38 -3.79
CA VAL A 417 1.20 1.26 -3.39
C VAL A 417 1.25 1.55 -1.88
N ILE A 418 1.50 0.53 -1.07
CA ILE A 418 1.65 0.64 0.38
C ILE A 418 2.90 1.46 0.72
N LEU A 419 4.03 1.16 0.07
CA LEU A 419 5.29 1.89 0.27
C LEU A 419 5.16 3.38 -0.06
N LEU A 420 4.51 3.73 -1.18
CA LEU A 420 4.26 5.12 -1.57
C LEU A 420 3.50 5.86 -0.50
N LEU A 421 2.43 5.27 0.01
CA LEU A 421 1.63 5.94 1.01
C LEU A 421 2.41 6.20 2.30
N VAL A 422 3.17 5.23 2.80
CA VAL A 422 3.97 5.43 4.02
C VAL A 422 5.02 6.53 3.79
N ILE A 423 5.59 6.58 2.59
CA ILE A 423 6.42 7.69 2.12
C ILE A 423 5.67 9.03 2.15
N LEU A 424 4.43 9.10 1.67
CA LEU A 424 3.65 10.34 1.69
C LEU A 424 3.33 10.80 3.11
N ASN A 425 3.05 9.86 4.01
CA ASN A 425 2.93 10.13 5.44
C ASN A 425 4.22 10.74 6.02
N LEU A 426 5.38 10.19 5.64
CA LEU A 426 6.68 10.74 6.04
C LEU A 426 6.86 12.17 5.55
N VAL A 427 6.47 12.48 4.30
CA VAL A 427 6.53 13.83 3.74
C VAL A 427 5.68 14.80 4.57
N VAL A 428 4.43 14.45 4.90
CA VAL A 428 3.56 15.29 5.73
C VAL A 428 4.19 15.55 7.12
N VAL A 429 4.69 14.50 7.77
CA VAL A 429 5.33 14.59 9.09
C VAL A 429 6.57 15.48 9.06
N LEU A 430 7.44 15.30 8.07
CA LEU A 430 8.66 16.10 7.89
C LEU A 430 8.34 17.59 7.70
N GLN A 431 7.30 17.90 6.93
CA GLN A 431 6.92 19.28 6.65
C GLN A 431 6.32 19.99 7.86
N ASN A 432 5.42 19.33 8.58
CA ASN A 432 4.83 19.93 9.78
C ASN A 432 5.88 20.21 10.85
N HIS A 433 6.90 19.35 10.95
CA HIS A 433 8.02 19.59 11.83
C HIS A 433 8.85 20.82 11.41
N GLN A 434 9.14 20.98 10.12
CA GLN A 434 9.82 22.18 9.60
C GLN A 434 9.02 23.45 9.89
N GLY A 435 7.70 23.45 9.65
CA GLY A 435 6.83 24.59 9.93
C GLY A 435 6.71 24.95 11.42
N TYR A 436 6.81 23.96 12.32
CA TYR A 436 6.87 24.24 13.76
C TYR A 436 8.17 24.94 14.16
N LYS A 437 9.32 24.48 13.67
CA LYS A 437 10.62 25.12 13.93
C LYS A 437 10.64 26.58 13.48
N ASP A 438 10.16 26.84 12.27
CA ASP A 438 10.17 28.18 11.69
C ASP A 438 9.29 29.17 12.49
N ARG A 439 8.15 28.71 13.04
CA ARG A 439 7.29 29.54 13.90
C ARG A 439 7.94 29.89 15.23
N LEU A 440 8.73 28.99 15.81
CA LEU A 440 9.45 29.27 17.05
C LEU A 440 10.55 30.31 16.84
N VAL A 441 11.29 30.24 15.74
CA VAL A 441 12.37 31.21 15.43
C VAL A 441 11.81 32.63 15.27
N ILE A 442 10.70 32.80 14.55
CA ILE A 442 10.08 34.12 14.32
C ILE A 442 9.60 34.80 15.62
N ASN A 443 9.24 34.03 16.65
CA ASN A 443 8.80 34.59 17.93
C ASN A 443 9.95 35.09 18.82
N TYR A 444 11.20 34.68 18.55
CA TYR A 444 12.38 35.22 19.26
C TYR A 444 12.91 36.52 18.64
N ASP A 445 12.55 36.83 17.39
CA ASP A 445 13.02 38.03 16.68
C ASP A 445 12.07 39.24 16.82
N LYS A 446 11.02 39.15 17.65
CA LYS A 446 10.23 40.33 18.00
C LYS A 446 10.92 41.05 19.16
N PRO A 447 11.49 42.26 18.96
CA PRO A 447 11.98 43.05 20.08
C PRO A 447 10.82 43.35 21.02
N SER A 448 11.07 43.09 22.30
CA SER A 448 10.17 43.34 23.44
C SER A 448 9.79 44.81 23.56
#